data_AF-A0A349JCP5-F1
#
_entry.id   AF-A0A349JCP5-F1
#
_cell.length_a   1.000
_cell.length_b   1.000
_cell.length_c   1.000
_cell.angle_alpha   90.00
_cell.angle_beta   90.00
_cell.angle_gamma   90.00
#
_symmetry.space_group_name_H-M   'P 1'
#
loop_
_entity.id
_entity.type
_entity.pdbx_description
1 polymer ?
#
loop_
_entity_poly.entity_id
_entity_poly.type
_entity_poly.pdbx_seq_one_letter_code
_entity_poly.pdbx_strand_id
1 'polypeptide(L)'
;MGIDLGDVGVRHLVALAGGPLHADRPQEDGNAIADGDIAAALAAAAVRPPDLIASHSCPAGIGIGMSGSPAMAMLAAQHISGAGHDSGPADDCGEPALTRLWHSLPRKPTLWTFGHFHRSHEARVGGTRFLALPEGDPDQPVLWEA
;
A
#
# COMPACT_ATOMS: atom_id res chain seq x y z
N MET A 1 18.50 7.69 7.22
CA MET A 1 17.96 6.96 8.38
C MET A 1 17.69 5.54 7.90
N GLY A 2 18.53 4.58 8.28
CA GLY A 2 18.41 3.19 7.79
C GLY A 2 17.28 2.48 8.52
N ILE A 3 16.44 1.77 7.77
CA ILE A 3 15.42 0.87 8.34
C ILE A 3 16.02 -0.53 8.38
N ASP A 4 16.18 -1.07 9.57
CA ASP A 4 16.62 -2.46 9.77
C ASP A 4 15.47 -3.41 9.39
N LEU A 5 15.73 -4.28 8.42
CA LEU A 5 14.78 -5.29 7.97
C LEU A 5 14.91 -6.60 8.76
N GLY A 6 15.97 -6.79 9.55
CA GLY A 6 16.30 -8.07 10.18
C GLY A 6 16.55 -9.18 9.14
N ASP A 7 17.09 -10.31 9.60
CA ASP A 7 17.36 -11.50 8.77
C ASP A 7 16.04 -12.15 8.30
N VAL A 8 15.39 -11.50 7.33
CA VAL A 8 14.25 -12.07 6.60
C VAL A 8 14.88 -12.93 5.53
N GLY A 9 14.91 -14.26 5.72
CA GLY A 9 15.30 -15.19 4.68
C GLY A 9 14.35 -15.08 3.49
N VAL A 10 14.54 -14.07 2.63
CA VAL A 10 13.65 -13.72 1.53
C VAL A 10 13.79 -14.78 0.44
N ARG A 11 12.89 -15.75 0.47
CA ARG A 11 12.51 -16.52 -0.70
C ARG A 11 11.11 -16.02 -1.08
N HIS A 12 10.98 -15.40 -2.24
CA HIS A 12 9.73 -15.25 -3.03
C HIS A 12 8.97 -13.90 -3.08
N LEU A 13 8.58 -13.60 -4.33
CA LEU A 13 7.49 -12.79 -4.91
C LEU A 13 7.19 -11.41 -4.32
N VAL A 14 7.64 -10.38 -5.04
CA VAL A 14 7.16 -9.00 -4.94
C VAL A 14 5.92 -8.86 -5.82
N ALA A 15 4.75 -8.62 -5.23
CA ALA A 15 3.54 -8.27 -5.97
C ALA A 15 3.38 -6.75 -5.97
N LEU A 16 3.59 -6.10 -7.11
CA LEU A 16 3.31 -4.67 -7.31
C LEU A 16 1.81 -4.50 -7.59
N ALA A 17 1.06 -4.04 -6.60
CA ALA A 17 -0.30 -3.54 -6.82
C ALA A 17 -0.21 -2.02 -7.09
N GLY A 18 -0.59 -1.61 -8.31
CA GLY A 18 -0.76 -0.20 -8.71
C GLY A 18 -2.20 0.06 -9.19
N GLY A 19 -2.69 1.30 -9.27
CA GLY A 19 -2.04 2.60 -8.97
C GLY A 19 -2.60 3.30 -7.73
N PRO A 20 -1.95 4.37 -7.25
CA PRO A 20 -2.55 5.29 -6.28
C PRO A 20 -3.65 6.11 -6.93
N LEU A 21 -4.79 6.23 -6.25
CA LEU A 21 -5.72 7.30 -6.59
C LEU A 21 -5.08 8.65 -6.25
N HIS A 22 -5.09 9.57 -7.22
CA HIS A 22 -4.48 10.87 -7.01
C HIS A 22 -5.47 11.81 -6.33
N ALA A 23 -5.09 12.34 -5.16
CA ALA A 23 -5.93 13.28 -4.45
C ALA A 23 -6.00 14.66 -5.12
N ASP A 24 -5.00 15.04 -5.92
CA ASP A 24 -4.77 16.40 -6.42
C ASP A 24 -5.07 16.60 -7.91
N ARG A 25 -5.54 15.55 -8.62
CA ARG A 25 -5.86 15.61 -10.05
C ARG A 25 -6.93 14.58 -10.42
N PRO A 26 -7.68 14.79 -11.53
CA PRO A 26 -8.67 13.83 -12.01
C PRO A 26 -8.10 12.41 -12.16
N GLN A 27 -8.95 11.40 -11.94
CA GLN A 27 -8.55 10.01 -12.23
C GLN A 27 -8.58 9.75 -13.74
N GLU A 28 -7.54 9.09 -14.22
CA GLU A 28 -7.42 8.55 -15.57
C GLU A 28 -7.51 7.02 -15.52
N ASP A 29 -7.78 6.39 -16.66
CA ASP A 29 -7.81 4.93 -16.77
C ASP A 29 -6.46 4.33 -16.33
N GLY A 30 -6.51 3.40 -15.37
CA GLY A 30 -5.33 2.72 -14.82
C GLY A 30 -4.82 3.23 -13.47
N ASN A 31 -5.41 4.29 -12.92
CA ASN A 31 -5.03 4.79 -11.59
C ASN A 31 -5.60 3.95 -10.44
N ALA A 32 -6.71 3.25 -10.66
CA ALA A 32 -7.35 2.42 -9.64
C ALA A 32 -6.91 0.96 -9.75
N ILE A 33 -6.80 0.27 -8.61
CA ILE A 33 -6.65 -1.18 -8.56
C ILE A 33 -7.98 -1.81 -8.97
N ALA A 34 -8.00 -2.51 -10.11
CA ALA A 34 -9.21 -3.15 -10.61
C ALA A 34 -9.48 -4.47 -9.89
N ASP A 35 -10.74 -4.91 -9.89
CA ASP A 35 -11.11 -6.20 -9.27
C ASP A 35 -10.40 -7.38 -9.94
N GLY A 36 -10.07 -7.27 -11.24
CA GLY A 36 -9.25 -8.25 -11.96
C GLY A 36 -7.82 -8.36 -11.42
N ASP A 37 -7.21 -7.27 -10.98
CA ASP A 37 -5.87 -7.25 -10.38
C ASP A 37 -5.88 -7.97 -9.03
N ILE A 38 -6.92 -7.72 -8.22
CA ILE A 38 -7.13 -8.42 -6.94
C ILE A 38 -7.29 -9.92 -7.17
N ALA A 39 -8.14 -10.31 -8.12
CA ALA A 39 -8.37 -11.72 -8.44
C ALA A 39 -7.08 -12.42 -8.90
N ALA A 40 -6.29 -11.78 -9.76
CA ALA A 40 -5.01 -12.30 -10.22
C ALA A 40 -3.99 -12.45 -9.08
N ALA A 41 -3.89 -11.44 -8.20
CA ALA A 41 -3.01 -11.47 -7.04
C ALA A 41 -3.40 -12.60 -6.06
N LEU A 42 -4.69 -12.79 -5.80
CA LEU A 42 -5.19 -13.86 -4.93
C LEU A 42 -4.95 -15.25 -5.53
N ALA A 43 -5.14 -15.41 -6.84
CA ALA A 43 -4.84 -16.67 -7.51
C ALA A 43 -3.35 -17.04 -7.42
N ALA A 44 -2.45 -16.06 -7.61
CA ALA A 44 -1.02 -16.26 -7.42
C ALA A 44 -0.66 -16.61 -5.97
N ALA A 45 -1.23 -15.88 -5.00
CA ALA A 45 -0.99 -16.10 -3.57
C ALA A 45 -1.52 -17.46 -3.08
N ALA A 46 -2.57 -18.01 -3.70
CA ALA A 46 -3.07 -19.34 -3.39
C ALA A 46 -2.07 -20.45 -3.74
N VAL A 47 -1.30 -20.27 -4.82
CA VAL A 47 -0.25 -21.23 -5.23
C VAL A 47 1.01 -21.04 -4.40
N ARG A 48 1.40 -19.78 -4.16
CA ARG A 48 2.60 -19.43 -3.39
C ARG A 48 2.34 -18.17 -2.56
N PRO A 49 1.98 -18.32 -1.27
CA PRO A 49 1.67 -17.17 -0.44
C PRO A 49 2.91 -16.30 -0.19
N PRO A 50 2.86 -14.98 -0.40
CA PRO A 50 4.00 -14.10 -0.23
C PRO A 50 4.36 -13.90 1.25
N ASP A 51 5.66 -13.79 1.54
CA ASP A 51 6.15 -13.29 2.83
C ASP A 51 6.24 -11.76 2.85
N LEU A 52 6.49 -11.15 1.68
CA LEU A 52 6.60 -9.70 1.50
C LEU A 52 5.63 -9.22 0.43
N ILE A 53 4.94 -8.11 0.70
CA ILE A 53 4.19 -7.35 -0.32
C ILE A 53 4.78 -5.94 -0.42
N ALA A 54 4.85 -5.40 -1.64
CA ALA A 54 5.25 -4.02 -1.88
C ALA A 54 4.21 -3.34 -2.79
N SER A 55 3.58 -2.27 -2.30
CA SER A 55 2.58 -1.52 -3.06
C SER A 55 2.89 -0.04 -3.07
N HIS A 56 2.24 0.72 -3.94
CA HIS A 56 2.44 2.16 -3.92
C HIS A 56 1.81 2.80 -2.65
N SER A 57 0.57 2.45 -2.33
CA SER A 57 -0.15 2.92 -1.12
C SER A 57 -0.41 1.77 -0.13
N CYS A 58 -1.04 2.02 1.02
CA CYS A 58 -1.38 0.99 2.03
C CYS A 58 -2.86 0.58 1.99
N PRO A 59 -3.24 -0.55 2.60
CA PRO A 59 -4.64 -0.83 2.93
C PRO A 59 -5.27 0.27 3.79
N ALA A 60 -6.52 0.62 3.51
CA ALA A 60 -7.30 1.58 4.30
C ALA A 60 -8.10 0.89 5.44
N GLY A 61 -8.25 1.55 6.58
CA GLY A 61 -9.21 1.16 7.62
C GLY A 61 -8.92 -0.17 8.34
N ILE A 62 -7.66 -0.63 8.36
CA ILE A 62 -7.25 -1.86 9.08
C ILE A 62 -6.49 -1.60 10.39
N GLY A 63 -6.31 -0.33 10.77
CA GLY A 63 -5.56 0.11 11.94
C GLY A 63 -4.08 0.40 11.65
N ILE A 64 -3.73 0.83 10.43
CA ILE A 64 -2.36 1.32 10.15
C ILE A 64 -2.18 2.72 10.75
N GLY A 65 -3.23 3.54 10.75
CA GLY A 65 -3.23 4.92 11.26
C GLY A 65 -2.56 5.89 10.30
N MET A 66 -2.54 5.58 8.99
CA MET A 66 -2.10 6.55 7.99
C MET A 66 -3.17 7.61 7.80
N SER A 67 -2.77 8.87 7.66
CA SER A 67 -3.71 9.96 7.42
C SER A 67 -3.10 10.93 6.44
N GLY A 68 -3.89 11.33 5.45
CA GLY A 68 -3.55 12.38 4.51
C GLY A 68 -3.50 13.74 5.18
N SER A 69 -2.86 14.72 4.52
CA SER A 69 -2.90 16.11 4.99
C SER A 69 -4.34 16.63 4.99
N PRO A 70 -4.82 17.29 6.06
CA PRO A 70 -6.12 17.95 6.07
C PRO A 70 -6.30 18.95 4.92
N ALA A 71 -5.21 19.56 4.44
CA ALA A 71 -5.24 20.46 3.30
C ALA A 71 -5.65 19.78 1.98
N MET A 72 -5.48 18.46 1.87
CA MET A 72 -5.86 17.66 0.71
C MET A 72 -7.29 17.12 0.78
N ALA A 73 -8.00 17.30 1.89
CA ALA A 73 -9.32 16.68 2.10
C ALA A 73 -10.34 17.07 1.02
N MET A 74 -10.37 18.36 0.65
CA MET A 74 -11.28 18.85 -0.40
C MET A 74 -10.90 18.31 -1.78
N LEU A 75 -9.60 18.22 -2.08
CA LEU A 75 -9.12 17.69 -3.36
C LEU A 75 -9.39 16.17 -3.45
N ALA A 76 -9.16 15.41 -2.38
CA ALA A 76 -9.53 14.01 -2.29
C ALA A 76 -11.03 13.80 -2.50
N ALA A 77 -11.87 14.60 -1.84
CA ALA A 77 -13.32 14.55 -2.06
C ALA A 77 -13.70 14.83 -3.52
N GLN A 78 -13.06 15.80 -4.17
CA GLN A 78 -13.34 16.19 -5.55
C GLN A 78 -12.86 15.14 -6.56
N HIS A 79 -11.63 14.65 -6.42
CA HIS A 79 -10.95 13.86 -7.43
C HIS A 79 -11.00 12.36 -7.21
N ILE A 80 -11.21 11.89 -5.97
CA ILE A 80 -11.35 10.47 -5.65
C ILE A 80 -12.83 10.15 -5.50
N SER A 81 -13.48 10.73 -4.49
CA SER A 81 -14.89 10.46 -4.21
C SER A 81 -15.82 11.01 -5.29
N GLY A 82 -15.53 12.19 -5.84
CA GLY A 82 -16.26 12.77 -6.97
C GLY A 82 -16.13 11.97 -8.26
N ALA A 83 -15.07 11.17 -8.41
CA ALA A 83 -14.90 10.23 -9.51
C ALA A 83 -15.56 8.85 -9.24
N GLY A 84 -16.24 8.69 -8.10
CA GLY A 84 -16.92 7.45 -7.73
C GLY A 84 -16.05 6.43 -7.00
N HIS A 85 -14.82 6.80 -6.62
CA HIS A 85 -13.93 5.93 -5.85
C HIS A 85 -14.08 6.14 -4.33
N ASP A 86 -13.79 5.10 -3.58
CA ASP A 86 -13.74 5.17 -2.11
C ASP A 86 -12.34 5.65 -1.67
N SER A 87 -12.29 6.75 -0.94
CA SER A 87 -11.07 7.37 -0.41
C SER A 87 -10.63 6.78 0.94
N GLY A 88 -11.41 5.84 1.48
CA GLY A 88 -11.17 5.26 2.80
C GLY A 88 -11.49 6.23 3.96
N PRO A 89 -11.29 5.78 5.21
CA PRO A 89 -11.48 6.62 6.38
C PRO A 89 -10.37 7.68 6.49
N ALA A 90 -10.72 8.85 7.03
CA ALA A 90 -9.82 10.01 7.07
C ALA A 90 -8.59 9.80 7.97
N ASP A 91 -8.75 9.04 9.04
CA ASP A 91 -7.77 8.76 10.09
C ASP A 91 -7.02 7.43 9.91
N ASP A 92 -7.37 6.66 8.88
CA ASP A 92 -6.69 5.43 8.49
C ASP A 92 -6.79 5.23 6.96
N CYS A 93 -6.37 6.26 6.24
CA CYS A 93 -6.48 6.35 4.79
C CYS A 93 -5.56 5.37 4.07
N GLY A 94 -5.89 5.08 2.82
CA GLY A 94 -5.20 4.13 1.98
C GLY A 94 -6.12 3.70 0.85
N GLU A 95 -5.90 2.50 0.32
CA GLU A 95 -6.68 1.93 -0.77
C GLU A 95 -7.62 0.83 -0.24
N PRO A 96 -8.95 1.02 -0.29
CA PRO A 96 -9.91 -0.02 0.09
C PRO A 96 -9.74 -1.34 -0.70
N ALA A 97 -9.26 -1.27 -1.94
CA ALA A 97 -8.92 -2.45 -2.73
C ALA A 97 -7.78 -3.27 -2.09
N LEU A 98 -6.76 -2.62 -1.52
CA LEU A 98 -5.68 -3.30 -0.80
C LEU A 98 -6.16 -3.87 0.54
N THR A 99 -7.18 -3.29 1.16
CA THR A 99 -7.87 -3.88 2.32
C THR A 99 -8.55 -5.19 1.95
N ARG A 100 -9.29 -5.20 0.83
CA ARG A 100 -9.91 -6.43 0.29
C ARG A 100 -8.87 -7.48 -0.03
N LEU A 101 -7.74 -7.10 -0.64
CA LEU A 101 -6.61 -7.99 -0.89
C LEU A 101 -6.09 -8.58 0.41
N TRP A 102 -5.69 -7.73 1.36
CA TRP A 102 -5.08 -8.15 2.60
C TRP A 102 -6.00 -9.12 3.35
N HIS A 103 -7.29 -8.81 3.49
CA HIS A 103 -8.26 -9.70 4.13
C HIS A 103 -8.42 -11.04 3.42
N SER A 104 -8.34 -11.06 2.09
CA SER A 104 -8.59 -12.26 1.28
C SER A 104 -7.36 -13.14 1.09
N LEU A 105 -6.17 -12.68 1.48
CA LEU A 105 -4.95 -13.49 1.36
C LEU A 105 -5.08 -14.79 2.19
N PRO A 106 -4.71 -15.96 1.63
CA PRO A 106 -4.79 -17.25 2.33
C PRO A 106 -3.83 -17.32 3.53
N ARG A 107 -2.74 -16.55 3.49
CA ARG A 107 -1.80 -16.34 4.59
C ARG A 107 -1.40 -14.87 4.60
N LYS A 108 -1.36 -14.27 5.80
CA LYS A 108 -0.88 -12.90 5.96
C LYS A 108 0.63 -12.81 5.69
N PRO A 109 1.10 -11.81 4.92
CA PRO A 109 2.53 -11.60 4.74
C PRO A 109 3.15 -11.15 6.07
N THR A 110 4.43 -11.43 6.26
CA THR A 110 5.17 -10.96 7.43
C THR A 110 5.48 -9.47 7.32
N LEU A 111 5.72 -8.98 6.10
CA LEU A 111 6.02 -7.58 5.79
C LEU A 111 5.17 -7.06 4.62
N TRP A 112 4.63 -5.85 4.77
CA TRP A 112 4.00 -5.09 3.71
C TRP A 112 4.64 -3.70 3.66
N THR A 113 5.40 -3.43 2.61
CA THR A 113 6.04 -2.13 2.39
C THR A 113 5.20 -1.27 1.45
N PHE A 114 5.14 0.04 1.69
CA PHE A 114 4.41 0.96 0.84
C PHE A 114 5.02 2.37 0.86
N GLY A 115 4.62 3.20 -0.11
CA GLY A 115 5.03 4.60 -0.25
C GLY A 115 3.82 5.54 -0.16
N HIS A 116 3.67 6.41 -1.17
CA HIS A 116 2.56 7.36 -1.35
C HIS A 116 2.48 8.53 -0.35
N PHE A 117 2.81 8.30 0.91
CA PHE A 117 2.61 9.28 1.98
C PHE A 117 3.84 10.14 2.27
N HIS A 118 4.96 9.89 1.57
CA HIS A 118 6.21 10.66 1.67
C HIS A 118 6.73 10.79 3.12
N ARG A 119 6.41 9.81 3.98
CA ARG A 119 6.77 9.80 5.40
C ARG A 119 7.06 8.39 5.86
N SER A 120 8.04 8.23 6.75
CA SER A 120 8.27 6.97 7.43
C SER A 120 7.13 6.68 8.41
N HIS A 121 6.67 5.43 8.42
CA HIS A 121 5.65 4.96 9.35
C HIS A 121 5.77 3.46 9.54
N GLU A 122 5.46 2.95 10.72
CA GLU A 122 5.38 1.51 10.98
C GLU A 122 4.15 1.19 11.82
N ALA A 123 3.44 0.13 11.44
CA ALA A 123 2.33 -0.43 12.20
C ALA A 123 2.37 -1.97 12.15
N ARG A 124 1.75 -2.63 13.13
CA ARG A 124 1.55 -4.09 13.11
C ARG A 124 0.08 -4.41 13.22
N VAL A 125 -0.44 -5.10 12.20
CA VAL A 125 -1.85 -5.47 12.10
C VAL A 125 -1.96 -6.93 11.68
N GLY A 126 -2.67 -7.74 12.46
CA GLY A 126 -2.92 -9.15 12.13
C GLY A 126 -1.68 -10.00 11.89
N GLY A 127 -0.55 -9.67 12.56
CA GLY A 127 0.74 -10.35 12.37
C GLY A 127 1.58 -9.82 11.21
N THR A 128 1.04 -8.96 10.35
CA THR A 128 1.80 -8.26 9.29
C THR A 128 2.43 -6.98 9.84
N ARG A 129 3.72 -6.78 9.58
CA ARG A 129 4.41 -5.49 9.75
C ARG A 129 4.15 -4.63 8.52
N PHE A 130 3.54 -3.48 8.69
CA PHE A 130 3.31 -2.48 7.66
C PHE A 130 4.38 -1.39 7.78
N LEU A 131 5.12 -1.13 6.71
CA LEU A 131 6.24 -0.20 6.70
C LEU A 131 6.08 0.82 5.56
N ALA A 132 5.80 2.07 5.91
CA ALA A 132 5.83 3.18 4.96
C ALA A 132 7.27 3.66 4.77
N LEU A 133 7.69 3.71 3.52
CA LEU A 133 8.98 4.26 3.13
C LEU A 133 8.86 5.78 2.99
N PRO A 134 9.85 6.55 3.48
CA PRO A 134 9.87 7.99 3.25
C PRO A 134 10.09 8.28 1.76
N GLU A 135 9.94 9.55 1.37
CA GLU A 135 10.38 9.99 0.05
C GLU A 135 11.89 9.71 -0.10
N GLY A 136 12.25 8.97 -1.15
CA GLY A 136 13.63 8.69 -1.50
C GLY A 136 14.23 9.85 -2.28
N ASP A 137 15.54 10.07 -2.12
CA ASP A 137 16.30 10.91 -3.05
C ASP A 137 16.41 10.17 -4.39
N PRO A 138 15.82 10.68 -5.49
CA PRO A 138 15.86 10.00 -6.79
C PRO A 138 17.28 9.83 -7.33
N ASP A 139 18.24 10.62 -6.83
CA ASP A 139 19.64 10.57 -7.24
C ASP A 139 20.49 9.64 -6.36
N GLN A 140 19.91 9.06 -5.30
CA GLN A 140 20.59 8.07 -4.46
C GLN A 140 19.87 6.73 -4.54
N PRO A 141 20.47 5.70 -5.18
CA PRO A 141 19.96 4.35 -5.03
C PRO A 141 20.02 4.00 -3.54
N VAL A 142 18.88 3.59 -2.98
CA VAL A 142 18.87 2.98 -1.65
C VAL A 142 19.56 1.63 -1.80
N LEU A 143 20.86 1.60 -1.47
CA LEU A 143 21.64 0.38 -1.42
C LEU A 143 21.26 -0.36 -0.13
N TRP A 144 20.65 -1.53 -0.32
CA TRP A 144 20.34 -2.44 0.78
C TRP A 144 21.52 -3.39 0.95
N GLU A 145 22.20 -3.34 2.09
CA GLU A 145 23.15 -4.39 2.46
C GLU A 145 22.38 -5.53 3.15
N ALA A 146 22.67 -6.75 2.69
CA ALA A 146 22.05 -8.00 3.14
C ALA A 146 22.69 -8.55 4.42
#